data_AF-A0A316JKB1-F1
#
_entry.id   AF-A0A316JKB1-F1
#
_cell.length_a   1.000
_cell.length_b   1.000
_cell.length_c   1.000
_cell.angle_alpha   90.00
_cell.angle_beta   90.00
_cell.angle_gamma   90.00
#
_symmetry.space_group_name_H-M   'P 1'
#
loop_
_entity.id
_entity.type
_entity.pdbx_description
1 polymer ?
#
loop_
_entity_poly.entity_id
_entity_poly.type
_entity_poly.pdbx_seq_one_letter_code
_entity_poly.pdbx_strand_id
1 'polypeptide(L)'
;MAGQCSKRDTIQFDFFDVVLTSWLKHSNPGLLSELLNAEAHQDIDFIAERNVSYVEELCVVFLDLSGFGQAAAAHGDFGALRLVLVAETMIDELSIKHGGELLKSIGDSWLLIFEQAKNAFSFMESLYSGLNELNQNNQDHLSIIPCGGLAYGPLLKFGKKDIFGKTVNTAAVAGEDAAGPWEILIAESALDYIELDVDLNLTDLAIGGEKIYCWTPVVPETMNLVQFPKVA
;
A
#
# COMPACT_ATOMS: atom_id res chain seq x y z
N MET A 1 -46.06 28.28 -17.50
CA MET A 1 -45.40 27.26 -16.66
C MET A 1 -44.10 26.89 -17.34
N ALA A 2 -42.99 27.39 -16.80
CA ALA A 2 -41.65 27.15 -17.32
C ALA A 2 -41.13 25.82 -16.75
N GLY A 3 -40.84 24.86 -17.61
CA GLY A 3 -40.11 23.65 -17.25
C GLY A 3 -38.67 23.77 -17.76
N GLN A 4 -37.76 24.20 -16.89
CA GLN A 4 -36.32 24.06 -17.14
C GLN A 4 -35.96 22.58 -16.99
N CYS A 5 -35.65 21.94 -18.11
CA CYS A 5 -34.99 20.64 -18.11
C CYS A 5 -33.51 20.89 -17.76
N SER A 6 -33.13 20.47 -16.56
CA SER A 6 -31.75 20.51 -16.04
C SER A 6 -30.81 19.85 -17.04
N LYS A 7 -29.79 20.61 -17.46
CA LYS A 7 -28.60 20.06 -18.11
C LYS A 7 -27.97 19.09 -17.11
N ARG A 8 -27.90 17.80 -17.46
CA ARG A 8 -27.08 16.85 -16.74
C ARG A 8 -25.63 17.29 -16.91
N ASP A 9 -24.98 17.58 -15.80
CA ASP A 9 -23.54 17.83 -15.77
C ASP A 9 -22.83 16.63 -16.39
N THR A 10 -22.08 16.90 -17.44
CA THR A 10 -21.22 15.90 -18.07
C THR A 10 -20.04 15.71 -17.13
N ILE A 11 -20.00 14.58 -16.42
CA ILE A 11 -18.83 14.20 -15.62
C ILE A 11 -17.67 14.03 -16.60
N GLN A 12 -16.71 14.97 -16.57
CA GLN A 12 -15.44 14.81 -17.26
C GLN A 12 -14.62 13.77 -16.48
N PHE A 13 -14.48 12.59 -17.07
CA PHE A 13 -13.52 11.59 -16.65
C PHE A 13 -12.19 11.87 -17.35
N ASP A 14 -11.26 12.53 -16.66
CA ASP A 14 -9.86 12.64 -17.09
C ASP A 14 -9.14 11.31 -16.83
N PHE A 15 -9.27 10.39 -17.78
CA PHE A 15 -8.56 9.12 -17.85
C PHE A 15 -7.87 9.12 -19.23
N PHE A 16 -6.55 9.14 -19.45
CA PHE A 16 -5.42 8.45 -18.81
C PHE A 16 -4.10 9.24 -19.01
N ASP A 17 -3.48 9.68 -17.90
CA ASP A 17 -2.02 9.98 -17.75
C ASP A 17 -1.42 8.90 -16.84
N VAL A 18 -1.50 7.62 -17.25
CA VAL A 18 -1.27 6.47 -16.35
C VAL A 18 0.17 6.03 -16.26
N VAL A 19 1.01 6.51 -17.17
CA VAL A 19 2.46 6.31 -17.08
C VAL A 19 3.09 7.59 -16.56
N LEU A 20 3.98 7.48 -15.56
CA LEU A 20 4.71 8.61 -14.98
C LEU A 20 5.35 9.50 -16.05
N THR A 21 5.91 8.90 -17.11
CA THR A 21 6.51 9.64 -18.22
C THR A 21 5.50 10.48 -19.00
N SER A 22 4.26 10.00 -19.20
CA SER A 22 3.17 10.78 -19.81
C SER A 22 2.81 11.96 -18.92
N TRP A 23 2.61 11.70 -17.63
CA TRP A 23 2.24 12.73 -16.67
C TRP A 23 3.32 13.80 -16.55
N LEU A 24 4.59 13.42 -16.37
CA LEU A 24 5.72 14.36 -16.29
C LEU A 24 5.86 15.15 -17.60
N LYS A 25 5.65 14.51 -18.76
CA LYS A 25 5.67 15.22 -20.05
C LYS A 25 4.61 16.33 -20.11
N HIS A 26 3.44 16.12 -19.50
CA HIS A 26 2.36 17.10 -19.46
C HIS A 26 2.55 18.18 -18.39
N SER A 27 2.96 17.77 -17.19
CA SER A 27 2.97 18.64 -16.00
C SER A 27 4.33 19.33 -15.78
N ASN A 28 5.44 18.68 -16.10
CA ASN A 28 6.78 19.26 -16.02
C ASN A 28 7.73 18.66 -17.08
N PRO A 29 7.55 19.00 -18.37
CA PRO A 29 8.37 18.45 -19.45
C PRO A 29 9.86 18.82 -19.32
N GLY A 30 10.17 19.93 -18.65
CA GLY A 30 11.54 20.34 -18.34
C GLY A 30 12.20 19.34 -17.41
N LEU A 31 11.58 19.03 -16.27
CA LEU A 31 12.07 18.02 -15.33
C LEU A 31 12.21 16.65 -15.98
N LEU A 32 11.24 16.23 -16.80
CA LEU A 32 11.35 14.98 -17.55
C LEU A 32 12.59 14.96 -18.44
N SER A 33 12.80 16.03 -19.20
CA SER A 33 13.96 16.15 -20.10
C SER A 33 15.27 16.16 -19.31
N GLU A 34 15.35 16.90 -18.22
CA GLU A 34 16.56 16.95 -17.39
C GLU A 34 16.89 15.56 -16.81
N LEU A 35 15.91 14.86 -16.24
CA LEU A 35 16.10 13.51 -15.67
C LEU A 35 16.51 12.48 -16.73
N LEU A 36 15.93 12.54 -17.95
CA LEU A 36 16.24 11.60 -19.02
C LEU A 36 17.61 11.85 -19.67
N ASN A 37 18.15 13.06 -19.59
CA ASN A 37 19.42 13.44 -20.21
C ASN A 37 20.56 13.66 -19.19
N ALA A 38 20.34 13.37 -17.91
CA ALA A 38 21.40 13.43 -16.91
C ALA A 38 22.44 12.33 -17.18
N GLU A 39 23.71 12.72 -17.34
CA GLU A 39 24.80 11.79 -17.69
C GLU A 39 25.72 11.48 -16.49
N ALA A 40 25.71 12.34 -15.47
CA ALA A 40 26.49 12.18 -14.25
C ALA A 40 25.62 12.29 -12.98
N HIS A 41 26.10 11.69 -11.89
CA HIS A 41 25.41 11.76 -10.59
C HIS A 41 25.26 13.20 -10.07
N GLN A 42 26.26 14.05 -10.32
CA GLN A 42 26.22 15.47 -9.95
C GLN A 42 25.04 16.19 -10.61
N ASP A 43 24.66 15.83 -11.84
CA ASP A 43 23.49 16.40 -12.52
C ASP A 43 22.21 16.09 -11.75
N ILE A 44 22.11 14.89 -11.17
CA ILE A 44 20.95 14.45 -10.39
C ILE A 44 20.82 15.25 -9.10
N ASP A 45 21.91 15.50 -8.39
CA ASP A 45 21.88 16.29 -7.14
C ASP A 45 21.38 17.71 -7.39
N PHE A 46 21.89 18.38 -8.45
CA PHE A 46 21.41 19.72 -8.84
C PHE A 46 19.96 19.73 -9.32
N ILE A 47 19.50 18.65 -9.98
CA ILE A 47 18.07 18.48 -10.32
C ILE A 47 17.25 18.34 -9.04
N ALA A 48 17.68 17.50 -8.10
CA ALA A 48 16.98 17.26 -6.84
C ALA A 48 16.83 18.54 -6.00
N GLU A 49 17.91 19.32 -5.82
CA GLU A 49 17.90 20.58 -5.08
C GLU A 49 16.86 21.58 -5.62
N ARG A 50 16.75 21.69 -6.95
CA ARG A 50 15.79 22.58 -7.62
C ARG A 50 14.35 22.07 -7.58
N ASN A 51 14.16 20.79 -7.26
CA ASN A 51 12.88 20.10 -7.32
C ASN A 51 12.45 19.52 -5.95
N VAL A 52 12.96 20.09 -4.85
CA VAL A 52 12.66 19.68 -3.47
C VAL A 52 11.17 19.71 -3.12
N SER A 53 10.36 20.47 -3.86
CA SER A 53 8.90 20.51 -3.69
C SER A 53 8.20 19.19 -3.99
N TYR A 54 8.87 18.25 -4.67
CA TYR A 54 8.36 16.89 -4.86
C TYR A 54 8.73 15.95 -3.71
N VAL A 55 9.55 16.38 -2.76
CA VAL A 55 9.93 15.58 -1.60
C VAL A 55 8.93 15.81 -0.48
N GLU A 56 8.29 14.74 -0.01
CA GLU A 56 7.39 14.74 1.13
C GLU A 56 7.87 13.71 2.17
N GLU A 57 7.70 14.01 3.46
CA GLU A 57 7.86 13.01 4.53
C GLU A 57 6.51 12.38 4.83
N LEU A 58 6.36 11.09 4.50
CA LEU A 58 5.11 10.36 4.62
C LEU A 58 5.35 8.97 5.19
N CYS A 59 4.30 8.41 5.77
CA CYS A 59 4.22 7.00 6.07
C CYS A 59 3.68 6.26 4.85
N VAL A 60 4.39 5.24 4.40
CA VAL A 60 3.95 4.32 3.35
C VAL A 60 3.48 3.03 3.99
N VAL A 61 2.31 2.58 3.59
CA VAL A 61 1.80 1.23 3.85
C VAL A 61 1.78 0.48 2.53
N PHE A 62 2.35 -0.72 2.52
CA PHE A 62 2.16 -1.68 1.45
C PHE A 62 1.40 -2.89 1.98
N LEU A 63 0.32 -3.27 1.32
CA LEU A 63 -0.51 -4.41 1.68
C LEU A 63 -0.52 -5.41 0.53
N ASP A 64 -0.57 -6.69 0.86
CA ASP A 64 -0.73 -7.78 -0.10
C ASP A 64 -1.59 -8.91 0.48
N LEU A 65 -2.06 -9.82 -0.37
CA LEU A 65 -2.80 -11.01 0.05
C LEU A 65 -1.93 -12.27 0.06
N SER A 66 -1.60 -12.75 1.25
CA SER A 66 -0.96 -14.04 1.44
C SER A 66 -1.78 -15.17 0.82
N GLY A 67 -1.18 -15.89 -0.13
CA GLY A 67 -1.78 -17.08 -0.75
C GLY A 67 -2.75 -16.79 -1.90
N PHE A 68 -2.80 -15.56 -2.42
CA PHE A 68 -3.68 -15.20 -3.54
C PHE A 68 -3.56 -16.12 -4.77
N GLY A 69 -2.33 -16.45 -5.20
CA GLY A 69 -2.12 -17.36 -6.33
C GLY A 69 -2.70 -18.76 -6.09
N GLN A 70 -2.71 -19.23 -4.84
CA GLN A 70 -3.31 -20.51 -4.46
C GLN A 70 -4.84 -20.42 -4.47
N ALA A 71 -5.40 -19.30 -4.00
CA ALA A 71 -6.82 -19.02 -4.08
C ALA A 71 -7.30 -18.97 -5.56
N ALA A 72 -6.54 -18.31 -6.45
CA ALA A 72 -6.84 -18.28 -7.88
C ALA A 72 -6.79 -19.68 -8.52
N ALA A 73 -5.78 -20.49 -8.17
CA ALA A 73 -5.68 -21.87 -8.66
C ALA A 73 -6.83 -22.76 -8.16
N ALA A 74 -7.27 -22.59 -6.92
CA ALA A 74 -8.29 -23.44 -6.31
C ALA A 74 -9.74 -23.01 -6.64
N HIS A 75 -9.99 -21.71 -6.79
CA HIS A 75 -11.34 -21.13 -6.90
C HIS A 75 -11.58 -20.35 -8.19
N GLY A 76 -10.57 -20.25 -9.06
CA GLY A 76 -10.62 -19.52 -10.32
C GLY A 76 -10.48 -18.00 -10.14
N ASP A 77 -10.17 -17.32 -11.24
CA ASP A 77 -9.85 -15.89 -11.25
C ASP A 77 -10.97 -15.00 -10.68
N PHE A 78 -12.24 -15.35 -10.88
CA PHE A 78 -13.36 -14.58 -10.32
C PHE A 78 -13.49 -14.76 -8.80
N GLY A 79 -13.17 -15.94 -8.26
CA GLY A 79 -13.14 -16.17 -6.83
C GLY A 79 -12.02 -15.36 -6.17
N ALA A 80 -10.84 -15.35 -6.79
CA ALA A 80 -9.71 -14.54 -6.34
C ALA A 80 -9.98 -13.03 -6.46
N LEU A 81 -10.56 -12.58 -7.59
CA LEU A 81 -10.96 -11.19 -7.79
C LEU A 81 -11.96 -10.73 -6.73
N ARG A 82 -12.90 -11.60 -6.30
CA ARG A 82 -13.81 -11.26 -5.20
C ARG A 82 -13.06 -10.92 -3.92
N LEU A 83 -11.98 -11.64 -3.59
CA LEU A 83 -11.18 -11.35 -2.39
C LEU A 83 -10.51 -9.98 -2.49
N VAL A 84 -9.92 -9.68 -3.65
CA VAL A 84 -9.32 -8.37 -3.92
C VAL A 84 -10.35 -7.25 -3.76
N LEU A 85 -11.53 -7.39 -4.39
CA LEU A 85 -12.57 -6.35 -4.33
C LEU A 85 -13.12 -6.14 -2.91
N VAL A 86 -13.29 -7.22 -2.13
CA VAL A 86 -13.76 -7.11 -0.75
C VAL A 86 -12.69 -6.46 0.13
N ALA A 87 -11.43 -6.87 -0.02
CA ALA A 87 -10.31 -6.27 0.71
C ALA A 87 -10.15 -4.78 0.35
N GLU A 88 -10.09 -4.44 -0.94
CA GLU A 88 -9.93 -3.07 -1.41
C GLU A 88 -11.05 -2.15 -0.92
N THR A 89 -12.31 -2.62 -0.90
CA THR A 89 -13.44 -1.82 -0.38
C THR A 89 -13.20 -1.45 1.08
N MET A 90 -12.75 -2.39 1.91
CA MET A 90 -12.45 -2.14 3.32
C MET A 90 -11.22 -1.25 3.50
N ILE A 91 -10.19 -1.47 2.66
CA ILE A 91 -8.97 -0.67 2.64
C ILE A 91 -9.28 0.80 2.32
N ASP A 92 -10.08 1.07 1.28
CA ASP A 92 -10.46 2.42 0.88
C ASP A 92 -11.23 3.13 2.01
N GLU A 93 -12.29 2.50 2.52
CA GLU A 93 -13.11 3.07 3.61
C GLU A 93 -12.28 3.36 4.88
N LEU A 94 -11.46 2.40 5.32
CA LEU A 94 -10.65 2.56 6.53
C LEU A 94 -9.51 3.54 6.32
N SER A 95 -8.89 3.59 5.14
CA SER A 95 -7.81 4.54 4.86
C SER A 95 -8.33 5.96 5.00
N ILE A 96 -9.49 6.28 4.42
CA ILE A 96 -10.14 7.59 4.53
C ILE A 96 -10.47 7.89 6.00
N LYS A 97 -11.04 6.92 6.72
CA LYS A 97 -11.41 7.07 8.15
C LYS A 97 -10.21 7.44 9.03
N HIS A 98 -9.02 6.94 8.71
CA HIS A 98 -7.77 7.19 9.45
C HIS A 98 -6.92 8.31 8.83
N GLY A 99 -7.44 9.04 7.84
CA GLY A 99 -6.75 10.17 7.22
C GLY A 99 -5.59 9.77 6.29
N GLY A 100 -5.67 8.58 5.71
CA GLY A 100 -4.80 8.11 4.64
C GLY A 100 -5.42 8.24 3.26
N GLU A 101 -4.63 7.87 2.26
CA GLU A 101 -5.03 7.82 0.85
C GLU A 101 -4.56 6.50 0.24
N LEU A 102 -5.49 5.75 -0.36
CA LEU A 102 -5.15 4.66 -1.27
C LEU A 102 -4.65 5.26 -2.58
N LEU A 103 -3.34 5.18 -2.80
CA LEU A 103 -2.69 5.83 -3.95
C LEU A 103 -2.79 4.96 -5.21
N LYS A 104 -2.58 3.66 -5.06
CA LYS A 104 -2.51 2.71 -6.18
C LYS A 104 -2.81 1.29 -5.74
N SER A 105 -3.46 0.53 -6.62
CA SER A 105 -3.57 -0.93 -6.53
C SER A 105 -2.96 -1.61 -7.75
N ILE A 106 -2.37 -2.78 -7.55
CA ILE A 106 -1.80 -3.62 -8.60
C ILE A 106 -2.12 -5.08 -8.25
N GLY A 107 -3.08 -5.69 -8.96
CA GLY A 107 -3.50 -7.04 -8.62
C GLY A 107 -4.14 -7.09 -7.23
N ASP A 108 -3.56 -7.87 -6.34
CA ASP A 108 -3.93 -8.05 -4.93
C ASP A 108 -3.08 -7.23 -3.95
N SER A 109 -2.29 -6.29 -4.46
CA SER A 109 -1.46 -5.41 -3.63
C SER A 109 -1.94 -3.95 -3.66
N TRP A 110 -1.82 -3.27 -2.52
CA TRP A 110 -2.25 -1.88 -2.34
C TRP A 110 -1.14 -1.02 -1.73
N LEU A 111 -0.95 0.16 -2.31
CA LEU A 111 -0.01 1.17 -1.85
C LEU A 111 -0.79 2.35 -1.28
N LEU A 112 -0.58 2.62 0.01
CA LEU A 112 -1.24 3.71 0.73
C LEU A 112 -0.23 4.66 1.34
N ILE A 113 -0.66 5.91 1.52
CA ILE A 113 0.14 6.95 2.18
C ILE A 113 -0.64 7.61 3.31
N PHE A 114 0.09 8.01 4.35
CA PHE A 114 -0.42 8.74 5.52
C PHE A 114 0.58 9.82 5.91
N GLU A 115 0.10 10.98 6.38
CA GLU A 115 0.98 12.03 6.91
C GLU A 115 1.66 11.61 8.24
N GLN A 116 0.99 10.77 9.04
CA GLN A 116 1.44 10.38 10.37
C GLN A 116 1.50 8.86 10.50
N ALA A 117 2.63 8.33 10.97
CA ALA A 117 2.83 6.88 11.15
C ALA A 117 1.81 6.25 12.11
N LYS A 118 1.44 6.94 13.20
CA LYS A 118 0.40 6.47 14.13
C LYS A 118 -0.96 6.21 13.46
N ASN A 119 -1.33 7.04 12.48
CA ASN A 119 -2.61 6.89 11.78
C ASN A 119 -2.56 5.68 10.84
N ALA A 120 -1.43 5.49 10.16
CA ALA A 120 -1.19 4.30 9.35
C ALA A 120 -1.22 3.03 10.20
N PHE A 121 -0.63 3.05 11.39
CA PHE A 121 -0.69 1.95 12.33
C PHE A 121 -2.14 1.65 12.74
N SER A 122 -2.90 2.62 13.25
CA SER A 122 -4.32 2.43 13.63
C SER A 122 -5.21 1.97 12.47
N PHE A 123 -4.90 2.38 11.24
CA PHE A 123 -5.51 1.84 10.03
C PHE A 123 -5.24 0.34 9.89
N MET A 124 -3.98 -0.09 10.01
CA MET A 124 -3.59 -1.50 9.93
C MET A 124 -4.28 -2.33 11.02
N GLU A 125 -4.35 -1.84 12.26
CA GLU A 125 -5.07 -2.53 13.35
C GLU A 125 -6.55 -2.76 12.99
N SER A 126 -7.20 -1.71 12.50
CA SER A 126 -8.62 -1.75 12.14
C SER A 126 -8.87 -2.70 10.97
N LEU A 127 -8.00 -2.67 9.96
CA LEU A 127 -8.11 -3.51 8.78
C LEU A 127 -7.94 -4.99 9.14
N TYR A 128 -6.89 -5.33 9.88
CA TYR A 128 -6.60 -6.71 10.24
C TYR A 128 -7.70 -7.29 11.13
N SER A 129 -8.19 -6.51 12.10
CA SER A 129 -9.35 -6.92 12.90
C SER A 129 -10.61 -7.14 12.06
N GLY A 130 -10.92 -6.21 11.15
CA GLY A 130 -12.11 -6.28 10.29
C GLY A 130 -12.08 -7.46 9.31
N LEU A 131 -10.93 -7.74 8.70
CA LEU A 131 -10.74 -8.90 7.82
C LEU A 131 -10.88 -10.22 8.58
N ASN A 132 -10.37 -10.30 9.81
CA ASN A 132 -10.51 -11.48 10.65
C ASN A 132 -11.99 -11.75 10.99
N GLU A 133 -12.74 -10.72 11.38
CA GLU A 133 -14.18 -10.81 11.64
C GLU A 133 -14.96 -11.25 10.38
N LEU A 134 -14.61 -10.70 9.22
CA LEU A 134 -15.22 -11.08 7.95
C LEU A 134 -14.97 -12.57 7.63
N ASN A 135 -13.74 -13.04 7.82
CA ASN A 135 -13.37 -14.44 7.58
C ASN A 135 -14.09 -15.41 8.52
N GLN A 136 -14.27 -15.07 9.79
CA GLN A 136 -14.99 -15.91 10.76
C GLN A 136 -16.46 -16.11 10.39
N ASN A 137 -17.05 -15.13 9.71
CA ASN A 137 -18.44 -15.19 9.25
C ASN A 137 -18.58 -15.80 7.83
N ASN A 138 -17.47 -16.20 7.20
CA ASN A 138 -17.48 -16.69 5.83
C ASN A 138 -17.82 -18.19 5.75
N GLN A 139 -18.86 -18.52 4.97
CA GLN A 139 -19.31 -19.90 4.74
C GLN A 139 -18.52 -20.62 3.64
N ASP A 140 -17.85 -19.88 2.76
CA ASP A 140 -17.24 -20.43 1.54
C ASP A 140 -15.77 -20.87 1.74
N HIS A 141 -15.27 -20.83 2.98
CA HIS A 141 -13.88 -21.14 3.38
C HIS A 141 -12.77 -20.32 2.68
N LEU A 142 -13.13 -19.35 1.84
CA LEU A 142 -12.20 -18.49 1.14
C LEU A 142 -11.81 -17.30 2.02
N SER A 143 -10.62 -17.35 2.63
CA SER A 143 -10.20 -16.33 3.60
C SER A 143 -9.35 -15.24 2.95
N ILE A 144 -9.58 -13.99 3.36
CA ILE A 144 -8.72 -12.85 3.03
C ILE A 144 -7.62 -12.80 4.08
N ILE A 145 -6.39 -13.13 3.70
CA ILE A 145 -5.25 -13.21 4.60
C ILE A 145 -4.29 -12.07 4.25
N PRO A 146 -4.29 -10.96 4.99
CA PRO A 146 -3.39 -9.84 4.69
C PRO A 146 -1.97 -10.14 5.16
N CYS A 147 -1.01 -9.56 4.47
CA CYS A 147 0.34 -9.29 4.95
C CYS A 147 0.69 -7.83 4.60
N GLY A 148 1.57 -7.18 5.36
CA GLY A 148 1.81 -5.76 5.14
C GLY A 148 3.07 -5.18 5.76
N GLY A 149 3.49 -4.06 5.19
CA GLY A 149 4.72 -3.37 5.52
C GLY A 149 4.48 -1.88 5.77
N LEU A 150 5.20 -1.32 6.75
CA LEU A 150 5.12 0.09 7.14
C LEU A 150 6.52 0.71 7.17
N ALA A 151 6.70 1.85 6.50
CA ALA A 151 7.91 2.66 6.60
C ALA A 151 7.57 4.16 6.60
N TYR A 152 8.36 4.97 7.30
CA TYR A 152 8.16 6.42 7.38
C TYR A 152 9.43 7.16 6.96
N GLY A 153 9.28 8.20 6.16
CA GLY A 153 10.42 9.04 5.79
C GLY A 153 10.24 9.76 4.45
N PRO A 154 11.32 10.37 3.94
CA PRO A 154 11.26 11.16 2.72
C PRO A 154 11.02 10.28 1.49
N LEU A 155 10.18 10.76 0.58
CA LEU A 155 9.93 10.16 -0.72
C LEU A 155 9.61 11.24 -1.74
N LEU A 156 9.75 10.89 -3.03
CA LEU A 156 9.27 11.72 -4.13
C LEU A 156 7.80 11.42 -4.37
N LYS A 157 6.95 12.45 -4.35
CA LYS A 157 5.52 12.35 -4.65
C LYS A 157 5.16 13.20 -5.86
N PHE A 158 4.65 12.54 -6.90
CA PHE A 158 4.25 13.18 -8.15
C PHE A 158 2.72 13.34 -8.17
N GLY A 159 2.23 14.28 -7.35
CA GLY A 159 0.79 14.50 -7.16
C GLY A 159 0.08 13.27 -6.59
N LYS A 160 -1.08 12.91 -7.16
CA LYS A 160 -1.85 11.70 -6.81
C LYS A 160 -1.55 10.51 -7.73
N LYS A 161 -0.39 10.50 -8.40
CA LYS A 161 -0.08 9.50 -9.42
C LYS A 161 0.80 8.38 -8.91
N ASP A 162 1.97 8.74 -8.39
CA ASP A 162 2.96 7.75 -8.00
C ASP A 162 3.94 8.35 -7.00
N ILE A 163 4.59 7.45 -6.26
CA ILE A 163 5.60 7.78 -5.26
C ILE A 163 6.86 6.95 -5.49
N PHE A 164 8.03 7.53 -5.23
CA PHE A 164 9.32 6.87 -5.42
C PHE A 164 10.25 7.15 -4.26
N GLY A 165 11.04 6.15 -3.89
CA GLY A 165 12.12 6.33 -2.95
C GLY A 165 12.36 5.12 -2.07
N LYS A 166 13.39 5.26 -1.24
CA LYS A 166 13.79 4.23 -0.28
C LYS A 166 12.64 3.84 0.65
N THR A 167 11.88 4.81 1.15
CA THR A 167 10.73 4.58 2.07
C THR A 167 9.68 3.69 1.41
N VAL A 168 9.34 3.97 0.15
CA VAL A 168 8.38 3.17 -0.63
C VAL A 168 8.88 1.73 -0.80
N ASN A 169 10.14 1.57 -1.21
CA ASN A 169 10.75 0.25 -1.37
C ASN A 169 10.82 -0.54 -0.05
N THR A 170 11.09 0.15 1.05
CA THR A 170 11.18 -0.48 2.38
C THR A 170 9.82 -1.03 2.81
N ALA A 171 8.74 -0.25 2.65
CA ALA A 171 7.38 -0.73 2.92
C ALA A 171 6.97 -1.87 1.99
N ALA A 172 7.27 -1.78 0.69
CA ALA A 172 6.93 -2.82 -0.29
C ALA A 172 7.62 -4.15 0.01
N VAL A 173 8.95 -4.16 0.16
CA VAL A 173 9.71 -5.38 0.48
C VAL A 173 9.29 -5.94 1.84
N ALA A 174 9.00 -5.07 2.82
CA ALA A 174 8.50 -5.52 4.11
C ALA A 174 7.13 -6.21 4.00
N GLY A 175 6.19 -5.66 3.22
CA GLY A 175 4.81 -6.16 3.17
C GLY A 175 4.55 -7.29 2.17
N GLU A 176 5.23 -7.29 1.04
CA GLU A 176 5.03 -8.26 -0.05
C GLU A 176 6.04 -9.42 0.05
N ASP A 177 7.33 -9.09 0.15
CA ASP A 177 8.39 -10.12 0.05
C ASP A 177 8.68 -10.84 1.37
N ALA A 178 8.48 -10.15 2.50
CA ALA A 178 8.98 -10.60 3.81
C ALA A 178 7.87 -10.96 4.81
N ALA A 179 6.77 -10.21 4.86
CA ALA A 179 5.69 -10.45 5.80
C ALA A 179 4.98 -11.78 5.52
N GLY A 180 4.78 -12.58 6.56
CA GLY A 180 3.94 -13.75 6.52
C GLY A 180 2.44 -13.45 6.69
N PRO A 181 1.59 -14.49 6.64
CA PRO A 181 0.16 -14.40 6.92
C PRO A 181 -0.12 -13.67 8.24
N TRP A 182 -0.95 -12.62 8.18
CA TRP A 182 -1.32 -11.79 9.34
C TRP A 182 -0.18 -10.99 9.98
N GLU A 183 1.00 -10.97 9.36
CA GLU A 183 2.12 -10.19 9.87
C GLU A 183 2.11 -8.76 9.32
N ILE A 184 2.48 -7.84 10.19
CA ILE A 184 2.77 -6.45 9.89
C ILE A 184 4.24 -6.22 10.20
N LEU A 185 5.03 -5.95 9.18
CA LEU A 185 6.44 -5.62 9.31
C LEU A 185 6.64 -4.10 9.31
N ILE A 186 7.25 -3.58 10.37
CA ILE A 186 7.38 -2.16 10.64
C ILE A 186 8.86 -1.79 10.62
N ALA A 187 9.25 -0.87 9.76
CA ALA A 187 10.59 -0.32 9.74
C ALA A 187 10.84 0.58 10.95
N GLU A 188 12.07 0.55 11.46
CA GLU A 188 12.50 1.33 12.63
C GLU A 188 12.12 2.82 12.51
N SER A 189 12.23 3.40 11.32
CA SER A 189 11.84 4.80 11.05
C SER A 189 10.38 5.13 11.38
N ALA A 190 9.46 4.18 11.20
CA ALA A 190 8.05 4.39 11.52
C ALA A 190 7.78 4.30 13.02
N LEU A 191 8.52 3.44 13.74
CA LEU A 191 8.32 3.22 15.18
C LEU A 191 8.61 4.45 16.03
N ASP A 192 9.56 5.28 15.63
CA ASP A 192 9.88 6.53 16.33
C ASP A 192 8.66 7.48 16.45
N TYR A 193 7.61 7.25 15.63
CA TYR A 193 6.40 8.08 15.54
C TYR A 193 5.11 7.33 15.90
N ILE A 194 5.21 6.11 16.44
CA ILE A 194 4.06 5.31 16.85
C ILE A 194 4.16 5.06 18.36
N GLU A 195 3.13 5.47 19.10
CA GLU A 195 2.97 5.06 20.49
C GLU A 195 2.33 3.67 20.51
N LEU A 196 3.07 2.67 20.97
CA LEU A 196 2.63 1.28 21.01
C LEU A 196 2.34 0.86 22.45
N ASP A 197 1.18 0.22 22.64
CA ASP A 197 0.84 -0.54 23.85
C ASP A 197 0.85 -2.05 23.55
N VAL A 198 1.70 -2.47 22.59
CA VAL A 198 1.83 -3.84 22.12
C VAL A 198 3.30 -4.25 22.06
N ASP A 199 3.57 -5.52 22.36
CA ASP A 199 4.90 -6.09 22.24
C ASP A 199 5.21 -6.40 20.77
N LEU A 200 6.27 -5.77 20.25
CA LEU A 200 6.81 -6.04 18.92
C LEU A 200 7.98 -7.02 18.99
N ASN A 201 8.05 -7.93 18.02
CA ASN A 201 9.20 -8.82 17.87
C ASN A 201 10.21 -8.21 16.91
N LEU A 202 11.43 -7.92 17.37
CA LEU A 202 12.53 -7.59 16.46
C LEU A 202 12.87 -8.81 15.59
N THR A 203 12.95 -8.62 14.28
CA THR A 203 13.33 -9.68 13.33
C THR A 203 14.83 -9.63 13.03
N ASP A 204 15.36 -10.68 12.39
CA ASP A 204 16.73 -10.70 11.86
C ASP A 204 16.86 -9.96 10.51
N LEU A 205 15.77 -9.35 10.01
CA LEU A 205 15.74 -8.67 8.73
C LEU A 205 16.26 -7.24 8.83
N ALA A 206 16.96 -6.82 7.77
CA ALA A 206 17.31 -5.43 7.53
C ALA A 206 16.86 -5.04 6.12
N ILE A 207 15.84 -4.19 6.01
CA ILE A 207 15.26 -3.77 4.73
C ILE A 207 15.49 -2.27 4.59
N GLY A 208 16.01 -1.82 3.46
CA GLY A 208 16.44 -0.43 3.31
C GLY A 208 17.55 -0.03 4.30
N GLY A 209 18.27 -0.97 4.90
CA GLY A 209 19.23 -0.67 5.97
C GLY A 209 18.58 -0.25 7.30
N GLU A 210 17.29 -0.54 7.48
CA GLU A 210 16.57 -0.33 8.74
C GLU A 210 16.27 -1.66 9.41
N LYS A 211 16.23 -1.67 10.74
CA LYS A 211 15.74 -2.84 11.49
C LYS A 211 14.24 -2.98 11.27
N ILE A 212 13.78 -4.22 11.20
CA ILE A 212 12.37 -4.53 10.98
C ILE A 212 11.79 -5.24 12.19
N TYR A 213 10.62 -4.77 12.61
CA TYR A 213 9.86 -5.28 13.74
C TYR A 213 8.58 -5.93 13.23
N CYS A 214 8.25 -7.11 13.73
CA CYS A 214 7.05 -7.85 13.37
C CYS A 214 5.99 -7.70 14.46
N TRP A 215 4.76 -7.45 14.01
CA TRP A 215 3.56 -7.54 14.81
C TRP A 215 2.53 -8.44 14.15
N THR A 216 1.84 -9.23 14.95
CA THR A 216 0.78 -10.13 14.49
C THR A 216 -0.49 -9.84 15.31
N PRO A 217 -1.33 -8.88 14.89
CA PRO A 217 -2.50 -8.44 15.67
C PRO A 217 -3.57 -9.52 15.81
N VAL A 218 -3.58 -10.46 14.87
CA VAL A 218 -4.52 -11.57 14.82
C VAL A 218 -3.71 -12.84 14.78
N VAL A 219 -3.90 -13.69 15.79
CA VAL A 219 -3.46 -15.09 15.74
C VAL A 219 -4.72 -15.92 15.51
N PRO A 220 -5.05 -16.30 14.26
CA PRO A 220 -6.24 -17.08 14.02
C PRO A 220 -6.10 -18.44 14.72
N GLU A 221 -7.12 -18.86 15.49
CA GLU A 221 -7.21 -20.23 16.04
C GLU A 221 -7.09 -21.31 14.92
N THR A 222 -7.34 -20.89 13.69
CA THR A 222 -7.45 -21.68 12.46
C THR A 222 -6.21 -21.68 11.57
N MET A 223 -5.00 -21.37 12.08
CA MET A 223 -3.77 -21.78 11.36
C MET A 223 -3.71 -23.30 11.11
N ASN A 224 -4.56 -24.09 11.77
CA ASN A 224 -4.79 -25.52 11.48
C ASN A 224 -5.73 -25.82 10.29
N LEU A 225 -6.44 -24.84 9.72
CA LEU A 225 -7.44 -25.09 8.65
C LEU A 225 -7.00 -24.68 7.25
N VAL A 226 -5.84 -24.04 7.11
CA VAL A 226 -5.25 -23.79 5.80
C VAL A 226 -3.92 -24.53 5.70
N GLN A 227 -3.98 -25.86 5.81
CA GLN A 227 -2.95 -26.69 5.21
C GLN A 227 -3.18 -26.67 3.70
N PHE A 228 -2.49 -25.76 3.01
CA PHE A 228 -2.34 -25.92 1.58
C PHE A 228 -1.49 -27.18 1.33
N PRO A 229 -1.98 -28.18 0.58
CA PRO A 229 -1.14 -29.31 0.22
C PRO A 229 0.10 -28.78 -0.49
N LYS A 230 1.29 -29.23 -0.05
CA LYS A 230 2.53 -28.97 -0.79
C LYS A 230 2.33 -29.48 -2.22
N VAL A 231 2.31 -28.57 -3.18
CA VAL A 231 2.33 -28.93 -4.60
C VAL A 231 3.68 -29.62 -4.86
N ALA A 232 3.61 -30.82 -5.43
CA ALA A 232 4.76 -31.63 -5.80
C ALA A 232 5.49 -31.08 -7.03
#